data_AF-A0A956KWL1-F1
#
_entry.id   AF-A0A956KWL1-F1
#
_cell.length_a   1.000
_cell.length_b   1.000
_cell.length_c   1.000
_cell.angle_alpha   90.00
_cell.angle_beta   90.00
_cell.angle_gamma   90.00
#
_symmetry.space_group_name_H-M   'P 1'
#
loop_
_entity.id
_entity.type
_entity.pdbx_description
1 polymer ?
#
loop_
_entity_poly.entity_id
_entity_poly.type
_entity_poly.pdbx_seq_one_letter_code
_entity_poly.pdbx_strand_id
1 'polypeptide(L)'
;MRRHARWLWGPLMLVALACEQPASPDPQPAGDSGGPRIKPAPPAEPKEGAPAPPGADDLPTEPVVRMLEPGKRRPEALEPRAPGTSRRIVVEVRITEGKNKTLHVPVTRVAGDVVLDSIGDDGSRYRWTPRQTTVLADEGVEAEFLTAFEAALAPGEAPAAVPLVTDRWDVVTELDWPTDSNPHAAEIGVAQRLSLSHLALPVPELELAEGATWQINRRVDLLGLPAWQTLDCKAKKITGKQIEIDADVTYRLIEGEPITRPPLGLPSVAALTGQGKLHGRFDLPSATPVDMQLQGVLLVTPAPGQEPRRFGFELRADEDYMAQPDPRVKLEGQLTQGGLVIGVVPPGTKVWFNKRAVKVSDAGDFLIGFGRDAGPRALLAFAFDGGPDERHILHVEDREFEPEVIDGLPAEMVDLDKKTRKALTKSRARVKKLRNESSDVPYFRDGFRWPAKGVITSSYGRRRTLNGEDHGYHWGVDLGARVGGKVKAPAAGVVVLAESDVPLSGNLLILDHGHGLTSSFLHLQKFKVKVGDVVEQGQVIATIGNTGRSTGPHLDWRMNLFDTRIDPQTLVPPKP
;
A
#
# COMPACT_ATOMS: atom_id res chain seq x y z
N MET A 1 39.13 46.55 -4.37
CA MET A 1 38.76 47.98 -4.26
C MET A 1 37.39 48.19 -4.90
N ARG A 2 36.46 48.88 -4.21
CA ARG A 2 35.68 50.07 -4.65
C ARG A 2 35.52 50.29 -6.18
N ARG A 3 34.37 50.63 -6.78
CA ARG A 3 33.15 51.35 -6.29
C ARG A 3 31.89 51.01 -7.13
N HIS A 4 30.71 51.38 -6.60
CA HIS A 4 29.44 51.53 -7.31
C HIS A 4 29.44 52.62 -8.39
N ALA A 5 28.45 52.59 -9.29
CA ALA A 5 27.80 53.78 -9.83
C ALA A 5 26.28 53.57 -10.00
N ARG A 6 25.49 54.54 -9.53
CA ARG A 6 24.01 54.60 -9.53
C ARG A 6 23.65 56.07 -9.79
N TRP A 7 22.87 56.40 -10.83
CA TRP A 7 22.20 57.71 -11.04
C TRP A 7 20.88 57.42 -11.79
N LEU A 8 19.69 57.68 -11.22
CA LEU A 8 18.96 58.97 -11.04
C LEU A 8 18.24 59.40 -12.35
N TRP A 9 17.00 59.89 -12.37
CA TRP A 9 16.38 61.01 -11.60
C TRP A 9 14.84 60.82 -11.34
N GLY A 10 14.25 61.60 -10.40
CA GLY A 10 12.79 61.84 -10.24
C GLY A 10 12.41 63.25 -10.77
N PRO A 11 11.61 64.11 -10.07
CA PRO A 11 10.55 63.90 -9.06
C PRO A 11 9.30 64.84 -9.26
N LEU A 12 8.27 64.82 -8.39
CA LEU A 12 7.56 66.04 -7.93
C LEU A 12 6.70 65.84 -6.65
N MET A 13 6.78 66.86 -5.80
CA MET A 13 6.04 67.28 -4.60
C MET A 13 4.51 67.50 -4.79
N LEU A 14 3.62 67.79 -3.82
CA LEU A 14 3.49 67.75 -2.33
C LEU A 14 2.21 68.59 -1.98
N VAL A 15 1.82 68.66 -0.67
CA VAL A 15 0.78 69.50 -0.01
C VAL A 15 -0.61 68.83 0.16
N ALA A 16 -1.41 69.05 1.23
CA ALA A 16 -1.22 68.88 2.70
C ALA A 16 -2.57 69.14 3.48
N LEU A 17 -2.55 68.98 4.82
CA LEU A 17 -3.61 69.25 5.84
C LEU A 17 -4.85 68.31 5.88
N ALA A 18 -5.58 68.13 7.01
CA ALA A 18 -5.30 68.09 8.46
C ALA A 18 -6.61 67.79 9.25
N CYS A 19 -6.53 67.18 10.46
CA CYS A 19 -7.62 66.99 11.45
C CYS A 19 -8.83 66.10 11.01
N GLU A 20 -9.63 65.45 11.88
CA GLU A 20 -9.71 65.33 13.35
C GLU A 20 -10.39 63.97 13.73
N GLN A 21 -10.34 63.57 15.01
CA GLN A 21 -11.13 62.45 15.60
C GLN A 21 -12.34 63.05 16.37
N PRO A 22 -13.49 62.34 16.61
CA PRO A 22 -13.51 61.16 17.50
C PRO A 22 -14.66 60.11 17.40
N ALA A 23 -14.51 59.07 18.24
CA ALA A 23 -15.54 58.31 18.99
C ALA A 23 -16.46 57.27 18.31
N SER A 24 -16.60 56.13 19.02
CA SER A 24 -17.51 54.99 18.78
C SER A 24 -18.98 55.31 19.06
N PRO A 25 -19.91 54.42 18.65
CA PRO A 25 -20.51 53.55 19.68
C PRO A 25 -20.79 52.10 19.24
N ASP A 26 -20.75 51.20 20.22
CA ASP A 26 -21.51 49.94 20.24
C ASP A 26 -22.80 50.20 21.06
N PRO A 27 -23.96 49.58 20.77
CA PRO A 27 -24.12 48.17 21.15
C PRO A 27 -25.01 47.26 20.25
N GLN A 28 -24.78 45.96 20.41
CA GLN A 28 -25.68 44.81 20.19
C GLN A 28 -27.14 45.06 20.64
N PRO A 29 -28.18 44.43 20.01
CA PRO A 29 -28.24 42.97 19.84
C PRO A 29 -28.68 42.45 18.46
N ALA A 30 -28.15 41.28 18.09
CA ALA A 30 -28.65 40.49 16.96
C ALA A 30 -29.63 39.39 17.43
N GLY A 31 -30.83 39.36 16.84
CA GLY A 31 -31.79 38.26 17.01
C GLY A 31 -31.47 37.05 16.12
N ASP A 32 -31.76 35.86 16.63
CA ASP A 32 -31.39 34.56 16.05
C ASP A 32 -32.33 34.09 14.92
N SER A 33 -31.77 33.40 13.92
CA SER A 33 -32.45 32.29 13.24
C SER A 33 -31.47 31.36 12.48
N GLY A 34 -30.85 30.44 13.22
CA GLY A 34 -30.78 29.01 12.88
C GLY A 34 -30.25 28.54 11.51
N GLY A 35 -29.06 27.90 11.52
CA GLY A 35 -28.56 27.06 10.42
C GLY A 35 -27.19 26.46 10.77
N PRO A 36 -26.98 25.12 10.74
CA PRO A 36 -25.87 24.50 11.46
C PRO A 36 -24.51 24.67 10.77
N ARG A 37 -23.61 25.42 11.43
CA ARG A 37 -22.16 25.36 11.13
C ARG A 37 -21.58 24.09 11.76
N ILE A 38 -21.08 23.18 10.93
CA ILE A 38 -20.28 22.03 11.39
C ILE A 38 -18.95 22.58 11.93
N LYS A 39 -18.75 22.50 13.25
CA LYS A 39 -17.44 22.74 13.87
C LYS A 39 -16.49 21.57 13.53
N PRO A 40 -15.19 21.80 13.38
CA PRO A 40 -14.22 20.70 13.31
C PRO A 40 -14.33 19.85 14.59
N ALA A 41 -14.29 18.53 14.43
CA ALA A 41 -14.37 17.62 15.56
C ALA A 41 -13.15 17.83 16.49
N PRO A 42 -13.34 17.84 17.83
CA PRO A 42 -12.21 17.79 18.75
C PRO A 42 -11.42 16.48 18.56
N PRO A 43 -10.16 16.40 19.01
CA PRO A 43 -9.44 15.14 19.04
C PRO A 43 -10.29 14.09 19.74
N ALA A 44 -10.37 12.89 19.18
CA ALA A 44 -11.19 11.83 19.73
C ALA A 44 -10.74 11.51 21.16
N GLU A 45 -11.63 11.78 22.13
CA GLU A 45 -11.45 11.30 23.50
C GLU A 45 -11.31 9.78 23.47
N PRO A 46 -10.49 9.19 24.36
CA PRO A 46 -10.32 7.75 24.42
C PRO A 46 -11.68 7.11 24.66
N LYS A 47 -12.06 6.13 23.83
CA LYS A 47 -13.33 5.42 24.00
C LYS A 47 -13.36 4.76 25.37
N GLU A 48 -14.26 5.20 26.24
CA GLU A 48 -14.61 4.47 27.45
C GLU A 48 -14.99 3.03 27.06
N GLY A 49 -14.32 2.05 27.66
CA GLY A 49 -14.42 0.63 27.30
C GLY A 49 -13.17 0.03 26.65
N ALA A 50 -12.15 0.83 26.31
CA ALA A 50 -10.79 0.29 26.19
C ALA A 50 -10.27 -0.05 27.61
N PRO A 51 -9.68 -1.23 27.85
CA PRO A 51 -9.00 -1.47 29.12
C PRO A 51 -7.89 -0.43 29.30
N ALA A 52 -7.79 0.14 30.50
CA ALA A 52 -6.65 0.99 30.82
C ALA A 52 -5.37 0.15 30.67
N PRO A 53 -4.28 0.70 30.11
CA PRO A 53 -3.02 -0.02 30.07
C PRO A 53 -2.61 -0.36 31.51
N PRO A 54 -2.17 -1.60 31.80
CA PRO A 54 -1.89 -2.08 33.16
C PRO A 54 -1.01 -1.10 33.96
N GLY A 55 -1.11 -1.05 35.28
CA GLY A 55 -0.15 -0.31 36.13
C GLY A 55 1.30 -0.81 35.94
N ALA A 56 2.28 -0.12 36.51
CA ALA A 56 3.64 -0.68 36.57
C ALA A 56 3.64 -1.98 37.41
N ASP A 57 2.88 -1.98 38.51
CA ASP A 57 2.66 -3.11 39.41
C ASP A 57 1.81 -4.26 38.81
N ASP A 58 1.14 -4.02 37.67
CA ASP A 58 0.32 -5.02 36.97
C ASP A 58 1.11 -5.77 35.87
N LEU A 59 2.39 -5.42 35.64
CA LEU A 59 3.25 -6.16 34.72
C LEU A 59 3.64 -7.51 35.33
N PRO A 60 3.50 -8.64 34.60
CA PRO A 60 3.84 -9.94 35.15
C PRO A 60 5.37 -10.09 35.28
N THR A 61 5.80 -10.85 36.28
CA THR A 61 7.22 -11.11 36.55
C THR A 61 7.84 -12.13 35.59
N GLU A 62 7.01 -12.94 34.94
CA GLU A 62 7.39 -14.03 34.02
C GLU A 62 6.48 -14.02 32.78
N PRO A 63 6.90 -14.59 31.63
CA PRO A 63 6.03 -14.75 30.47
C PRO A 63 4.81 -15.64 30.80
N VAL A 64 3.61 -15.19 30.42
CA VAL A 64 2.35 -15.89 30.73
C VAL A 64 1.33 -15.71 29.60
N VAL A 65 0.65 -16.80 29.24
CA VAL A 65 -0.55 -16.79 28.38
C VAL A 65 -1.79 -17.06 29.23
N ARG A 66 -2.83 -16.22 29.13
CA ARG A 66 -4.03 -16.29 29.97
C ARG A 66 -5.31 -16.13 29.15
N MET A 67 -6.23 -17.10 29.25
CA MET A 67 -7.60 -16.95 28.71
C MET A 67 -8.38 -15.89 29.49
N LEU A 68 -9.07 -15.00 28.77
CA LEU A 68 -9.85 -13.92 29.37
C LEU A 68 -11.35 -14.27 29.54
N GLU A 69 -11.92 -15.03 28.59
CA GLU A 69 -13.32 -15.49 28.63
C GLU A 69 -13.43 -17.02 28.76
N PRO A 70 -13.59 -17.58 29.99
CA PRO A 70 -13.90 -19.00 30.16
C PRO A 70 -15.36 -19.29 29.81
N GLY A 71 -15.62 -20.13 28.81
CA GLY A 71 -16.99 -20.63 28.54
C GLY A 71 -17.34 -21.05 27.11
N LYS A 72 -16.49 -20.80 26.10
CA LYS A 72 -16.75 -21.27 24.72
C LYS A 72 -16.31 -22.73 24.58
N ARG A 73 -17.18 -23.54 23.95
CA ARG A 73 -17.03 -25.01 23.88
C ARG A 73 -15.89 -25.45 22.95
N ARG A 74 -15.31 -26.59 23.36
CA ARG A 74 -14.29 -27.44 22.75
C ARG A 74 -14.69 -27.99 21.35
N PRO A 75 -14.12 -27.49 20.23
CA PRO A 75 -14.25 -28.06 18.89
C PRO A 75 -12.99 -28.85 18.47
N GLU A 76 -13.19 -30.11 18.06
CA GLU A 76 -12.17 -31.11 17.64
C GLU A 76 -10.79 -30.53 17.28
N ALA A 77 -9.79 -30.86 18.11
CA ALA A 77 -8.44 -30.34 18.00
C ALA A 77 -7.85 -30.55 16.60
N LEU A 78 -7.38 -29.46 15.99
CA LEU A 78 -6.80 -29.48 14.66
C LEU A 78 -5.44 -30.18 14.69
N GLU A 79 -5.29 -31.21 13.86
CA GLU A 79 -4.04 -31.96 13.70
C GLU A 79 -2.83 -31.04 13.49
N PRO A 80 -1.76 -31.13 14.29
CA PRO A 80 -0.61 -30.25 14.17
C PRO A 80 0.12 -30.32 12.80
N ARG A 81 0.95 -29.31 12.49
CA ARG A 81 2.06 -29.51 11.54
C ARG A 81 3.06 -30.46 12.20
N ALA A 82 3.56 -31.44 11.45
CA ALA A 82 4.50 -32.43 12.00
C ALA A 82 5.86 -31.78 12.31
N PRO A 83 6.53 -32.16 13.42
CA PRO A 83 7.95 -31.84 13.61
C PRO A 83 8.80 -32.26 12.39
N GLY A 84 9.80 -31.45 12.08
CA GLY A 84 10.61 -31.57 10.87
C GLY A 84 10.07 -30.82 9.64
N THR A 85 8.87 -30.25 9.66
CA THR A 85 8.42 -29.37 8.56
C THR A 85 9.28 -28.09 8.52
N SER A 86 9.82 -27.77 7.35
CA SER A 86 10.54 -26.53 7.08
C SER A 86 9.73 -25.61 6.16
N ARG A 87 9.87 -24.29 6.32
CA ARG A 87 9.32 -23.30 5.39
C ARG A 87 10.18 -22.05 5.32
N ARG A 88 10.11 -21.30 4.22
CA ARG A 88 10.71 -19.96 4.15
C ARG A 88 9.72 -18.93 4.70
N ILE A 89 10.13 -18.16 5.69
CA ILE A 89 9.41 -16.94 6.09
C ILE A 89 10.28 -15.75 5.69
N VAL A 90 9.62 -14.66 5.33
CA VAL A 90 10.28 -13.39 5.09
C VAL A 90 9.64 -12.35 6.01
N VAL A 91 10.48 -11.58 6.68
CA VAL A 91 10.08 -10.45 7.50
C VAL A 91 10.52 -9.16 6.82
N GLU A 92 9.61 -8.21 6.68
CA GLU A 92 9.91 -6.84 6.26
C GLU A 92 9.70 -5.90 7.45
N VAL A 93 10.71 -5.09 7.75
CA VAL A 93 10.72 -4.13 8.84
C VAL A 93 10.86 -2.72 8.30
N ARG A 94 9.92 -1.85 8.68
CA ARG A 94 10.00 -0.40 8.51
C ARG A 94 9.94 0.26 9.89
N ILE A 95 10.80 1.25 10.11
CA ILE A 95 10.75 2.13 11.28
C ILE A 95 10.44 3.54 10.76
N THR A 96 9.78 4.38 11.57
CA THR A 96 9.49 5.78 11.21
C THR A 96 9.60 6.76 12.39
N GLU A 97 10.58 7.66 12.41
CA GLU A 97 10.68 8.77 13.37
C GLU A 97 9.88 9.99 12.89
N GLY A 98 9.13 10.63 13.80
CA GLY A 98 8.45 11.90 13.51
C GLY A 98 7.12 11.77 12.74
N LYS A 99 6.75 12.84 12.01
CA LYS A 99 5.45 12.98 11.32
C LYS A 99 5.52 13.27 9.81
N ASN A 100 6.71 13.52 9.25
CA ASN A 100 6.94 13.83 7.83
C ASN A 100 8.24 13.16 7.35
N LYS A 101 8.41 12.99 6.02
CA LYS A 101 9.55 12.32 5.35
C LYS A 101 10.94 12.85 5.80
N THR A 102 11.52 12.26 6.84
CA THR A 102 12.95 11.89 6.86
C THR A 102 13.15 10.72 7.81
N LEU A 103 13.76 9.63 7.32
CA LEU A 103 14.22 8.56 8.18
C LEU A 103 15.53 7.97 7.71
N HIS A 104 16.43 7.87 8.67
CA HIS A 104 17.72 7.21 8.54
C HIS A 104 17.62 5.69 8.74
N VAL A 105 16.49 5.05 8.42
CA VAL A 105 16.38 3.58 8.47
C VAL A 105 15.59 3.09 7.26
N PRO A 106 16.26 2.47 6.26
CA PRO A 106 15.61 1.91 5.08
C PRO A 106 14.80 0.67 5.44
N VAL A 107 13.83 0.34 4.59
CA VAL A 107 13.04 -0.88 4.76
C VAL A 107 13.95 -2.09 4.60
N THR A 108 14.04 -2.89 5.65
CA THR A 108 14.92 -4.06 5.72
C THR A 108 14.09 -5.34 5.57
N ARG A 109 14.47 -6.19 4.62
CA ARG A 109 13.84 -7.48 4.38
C ARG A 109 14.78 -8.61 4.80
N VAL A 110 14.30 -9.52 5.64
CA VAL A 110 15.05 -10.65 6.20
C VAL A 110 14.31 -11.94 5.83
N ALA A 111 14.93 -12.79 5.02
CA ALA A 111 14.39 -14.08 4.62
C ALA A 111 15.19 -15.22 5.27
N GLY A 112 14.49 -16.27 5.71
CA GLY A 112 15.12 -17.44 6.30
C GLY A 112 14.18 -18.63 6.42
N ASP A 113 14.75 -19.79 6.69
CA ASP A 113 14.02 -21.04 6.81
C ASP A 113 13.68 -21.32 8.29
N VAL A 114 12.42 -21.63 8.55
CA VAL A 114 11.90 -22.02 9.86
C VAL A 114 11.62 -23.51 9.84
N VAL A 115 12.33 -24.26 10.68
CA VAL A 115 12.06 -25.68 10.95
C VAL A 115 11.29 -25.78 12.26
N LEU A 116 10.17 -26.50 12.28
CA LEU A 116 9.49 -26.87 13.52
C LEU A 116 10.24 -28.06 14.16
N ASP A 117 10.92 -27.84 15.28
CA ASP A 117 11.72 -28.88 15.95
C ASP A 117 10.86 -29.77 16.87
N SER A 118 9.94 -29.17 17.63
CA SER A 118 9.02 -29.90 18.50
C SER A 118 7.77 -29.07 18.85
N ILE A 119 6.70 -29.77 19.22
CA ILE A 119 5.53 -29.21 19.90
C ILE A 119 5.40 -29.96 21.23
N GLY A 120 5.26 -29.24 22.33
CA GLY A 120 5.01 -29.78 23.68
C GLY A 120 4.47 -28.69 24.60
N ASP A 121 4.19 -29.04 25.86
CA ASP A 121 3.47 -28.23 26.84
C ASP A 121 4.07 -26.84 27.14
N ASP A 122 5.34 -26.60 26.75
CA ASP A 122 6.05 -25.31 26.81
C ASP A 122 5.90 -24.46 25.54
N GLY A 123 5.09 -24.91 24.58
CA GLY A 123 4.86 -24.30 23.29
C GLY A 123 5.65 -24.93 22.13
N SER A 124 5.54 -24.31 20.95
CA SER A 124 6.24 -24.78 19.75
C SER A 124 7.66 -24.24 19.69
N ARG A 125 8.63 -25.13 19.52
CA ARG A 125 10.05 -24.79 19.37
C ARG A 125 10.45 -24.84 17.90
N TYR A 126 11.11 -23.80 17.43
CA TYR A 126 11.58 -23.72 16.05
C TYR A 126 13.09 -23.62 15.96
N ARG A 127 13.59 -23.76 14.75
CA ARG A 127 14.92 -23.33 14.34
C ARG A 127 14.83 -22.38 13.15
N TRP A 128 15.29 -21.15 13.32
CA TRP A 128 15.44 -20.14 12.27
C TRP A 128 16.83 -20.23 11.63
N THR A 129 16.90 -20.34 10.31
CA THR A 129 18.15 -20.28 9.55
C THR A 129 18.11 -19.09 8.59
N PRO A 130 18.83 -17.98 8.86
CA PRO A 130 18.86 -16.85 7.93
C PRO A 130 19.37 -17.26 6.56
N ARG A 131 18.76 -16.73 5.49
CA ARG A 131 19.14 -16.99 4.10
C ARG A 131 19.61 -15.76 3.36
N GLN A 132 18.89 -14.65 3.51
CA GLN A 132 19.14 -13.44 2.73
C GLN A 132 18.59 -12.23 3.49
N THR A 133 19.40 -11.20 3.64
CA THR A 133 18.93 -9.85 4.02
C THR A 133 18.97 -8.98 2.77
N THR A 134 18.03 -8.03 2.63
CA THR A 134 17.97 -7.13 1.47
C THR A 134 17.44 -5.77 1.90
N VAL A 135 18.10 -4.73 1.42
CA VAL A 135 17.67 -3.33 1.55
C VAL A 135 16.67 -3.02 0.46
N LEU A 136 15.61 -2.30 0.78
CA LEU A 136 14.79 -1.64 -0.22
C LEU A 136 15.11 -0.14 -0.16
N ALA A 137 15.48 0.44 -1.29
CA ALA A 137 15.71 1.86 -1.39
C ALA A 137 14.40 2.63 -1.10
N ASP A 138 14.46 3.61 -0.19
CA ASP A 138 13.37 4.54 0.12
C ASP A 138 13.83 5.97 -0.17
N GLU A 139 12.90 6.84 -0.57
CA GLU A 139 13.21 8.23 -0.89
C GLU A 139 13.55 9.03 0.37
N GLY A 140 14.75 9.60 0.43
CA GLY A 140 15.20 10.43 1.54
C GLY A 140 16.15 9.74 2.53
N VAL A 141 16.65 8.55 2.20
CA VAL A 141 17.84 7.98 2.84
C VAL A 141 19.09 8.61 2.20
N GLU A 142 20.00 9.14 3.02
CA GLU A 142 21.26 9.73 2.55
C GLU A 142 22.11 8.70 1.78
N ALA A 143 22.66 9.07 0.63
CA ALA A 143 23.38 8.13 -0.24
C ALA A 143 24.64 7.53 0.42
N GLU A 144 25.30 8.29 1.28
CA GLU A 144 26.44 7.82 2.08
C GLU A 144 26.01 6.78 3.12
N PHE A 145 24.84 6.98 3.75
CA PHE A 145 24.22 5.99 4.65
C PHE A 145 23.85 4.73 3.87
N LEU A 146 23.17 4.85 2.72
CA LEU A 146 22.76 3.68 1.93
C LEU A 146 23.97 2.84 1.49
N THR A 147 25.05 3.50 1.05
CA THR A 147 26.31 2.84 0.67
C THR A 147 26.95 2.13 1.86
N ALA A 148 26.97 2.76 3.04
CA ALA A 148 27.46 2.13 4.27
C ALA A 148 26.58 0.95 4.72
N PHE A 149 25.27 1.01 4.44
CA PHE A 149 24.27 0.02 4.88
C PHE A 149 24.37 -1.25 4.03
N GLU A 150 24.47 -1.07 2.72
CA GLU A 150 24.76 -2.15 1.77
C GLU A 150 26.13 -2.78 2.04
N ALA A 151 27.15 -1.99 2.42
CA ALA A 151 28.46 -2.51 2.81
C ALA A 151 28.44 -3.29 4.14
N ALA A 152 27.66 -2.85 5.13
CA ALA A 152 27.46 -3.56 6.40
C ALA A 152 26.60 -4.83 6.26
N LEU A 153 25.88 -4.97 5.14
CA LEU A 153 25.13 -6.16 4.74
C LEU A 153 25.90 -7.09 3.78
N ALA A 154 27.15 -6.77 3.46
CA ALA A 154 28.01 -7.64 2.66
C ALA A 154 28.10 -9.04 3.31
N PRO A 155 28.06 -10.13 2.52
CA PRO A 155 27.88 -11.47 3.05
C PRO A 155 29.07 -11.93 3.91
N GLY A 156 28.88 -11.88 5.22
CA GLY A 156 29.60 -12.74 6.16
C GLY A 156 29.16 -14.21 6.04
N GLU A 157 29.79 -15.08 6.82
CA GLU A 157 29.35 -16.47 6.94
C GLU A 157 27.90 -16.52 7.46
N ALA A 158 27.08 -17.42 6.89
CA ALA A 158 25.66 -17.48 7.22
C ALA A 158 25.50 -17.79 8.72
N PRO A 159 24.70 -17.01 9.48
CA PRO A 159 24.57 -17.25 10.92
C PRO A 159 24.05 -18.67 11.19
N ALA A 160 24.59 -19.28 12.25
CA ALA A 160 24.16 -20.61 12.67
C ALA A 160 22.65 -20.66 12.96
N ALA A 161 22.06 -21.84 12.78
CA ALA A 161 20.62 -22.01 12.95
C ALA A 161 20.20 -21.78 14.41
N VAL A 162 19.25 -20.87 14.60
CA VAL A 162 18.88 -20.26 15.88
C VAL A 162 17.63 -20.92 16.45
N PRO A 163 17.60 -21.42 17.70
CA PRO A 163 16.33 -21.83 18.30
C PRO A 163 15.37 -20.63 18.41
N LEU A 164 14.07 -20.81 18.21
CA LEU A 164 13.07 -19.83 18.63
C LEU A 164 12.13 -20.51 19.63
N VAL A 165 12.01 -19.91 20.82
CA VAL A 165 10.99 -20.25 21.82
C VAL A 165 10.29 -18.94 22.16
N THR A 166 8.96 -18.91 22.07
CA THR A 166 8.16 -17.68 21.88
C THR A 166 8.05 -16.75 23.09
N ASP A 167 8.59 -17.20 24.22
CA ASP A 167 8.61 -16.61 25.56
C ASP A 167 10.03 -16.21 26.01
N ARG A 168 11.08 -16.65 25.30
CA ARG A 168 12.49 -16.54 25.71
C ARG A 168 13.25 -15.43 24.99
N TRP A 169 13.38 -14.30 25.68
CA TRP A 169 14.20 -13.13 25.29
C TRP A 169 15.70 -13.47 25.12
N ASP A 170 16.22 -14.31 26.00
CA ASP A 170 17.64 -14.73 26.09
C ASP A 170 18.20 -15.17 24.74
N VAL A 171 17.39 -15.92 24.00
CA VAL A 171 17.75 -16.50 22.71
C VAL A 171 17.97 -15.45 21.61
N VAL A 172 17.38 -14.26 21.73
CA VAL A 172 17.61 -13.13 20.80
C VAL A 172 18.92 -12.39 21.13
N THR A 173 19.36 -12.43 22.39
CA THR A 173 20.60 -11.79 22.85
C THR A 173 21.85 -12.65 22.74
N GLU A 174 21.73 -13.98 22.68
CA GLU A 174 22.84 -14.92 22.50
C GLU A 174 23.36 -15.00 21.05
N LEU A 175 22.75 -14.25 20.13
CA LEU A 175 23.09 -14.28 18.70
C LEU A 175 24.38 -13.51 18.38
N ASP A 176 25.26 -14.15 17.60
CA ASP A 176 26.42 -13.54 16.95
C ASP A 176 25.99 -12.56 15.84
N TRP A 177 25.32 -11.48 16.24
CA TRP A 177 25.07 -10.32 15.41
C TRP A 177 26.40 -9.65 15.02
N PRO A 178 26.55 -9.10 13.80
CA PRO A 178 27.77 -8.41 13.38
C PRO A 178 28.33 -7.48 14.47
N THR A 179 29.49 -7.86 15.02
CA THR A 179 30.10 -7.23 16.21
C THR A 179 31.06 -6.10 15.85
N ASP A 180 31.03 -5.61 14.62
CA ASP A 180 32.01 -4.65 14.15
C ASP A 180 31.86 -3.30 14.87
N SER A 181 32.96 -2.56 14.97
CA SER A 181 33.03 -1.26 15.64
C SER A 181 32.25 -0.13 14.93
N ASN A 182 31.57 -0.46 13.84
CA ASN A 182 30.72 0.42 13.08
C ASN A 182 29.32 0.54 13.73
N PRO A 183 28.88 1.74 14.18
CA PRO A 183 27.56 1.95 14.79
C PRO A 183 26.39 1.43 13.95
N HIS A 184 26.59 1.36 12.64
CA HIS A 184 25.59 1.01 11.63
C HIS A 184 25.29 -0.49 11.53
N ALA A 185 26.28 -1.34 11.78
CA ALA A 185 26.07 -2.79 11.85
C ALA A 185 25.14 -3.17 13.02
N ALA A 186 25.11 -2.36 14.08
CA ALA A 186 24.19 -2.52 15.19
C ALA A 186 22.72 -2.21 14.82
N GLU A 187 22.47 -1.34 13.83
CA GLU A 187 21.12 -0.95 13.36
C GLU A 187 20.45 -2.07 12.54
N ILE A 188 21.23 -2.77 11.71
CA ILE A 188 20.78 -3.99 11.01
C ILE A 188 20.41 -5.07 12.03
N GLY A 189 21.28 -5.30 13.02
CA GLY A 189 20.99 -6.21 14.13
C GLY A 189 19.75 -5.81 14.92
N VAL A 190 19.45 -4.51 15.06
CA VAL A 190 18.21 -4.00 15.66
C VAL A 190 16.98 -4.41 14.84
N ALA A 191 16.99 -4.27 13.51
CA ALA A 191 15.86 -4.68 12.67
C ALA A 191 15.66 -6.20 12.67
N GLN A 192 16.75 -6.97 12.71
CA GLN A 192 16.71 -8.43 12.79
C GLN A 192 16.23 -8.91 14.18
N ARG A 193 16.69 -8.31 15.28
CA ARG A 193 16.18 -8.61 16.64
C ARG A 193 14.70 -8.29 16.80
N LEU A 194 14.25 -7.15 16.27
CA LEU A 194 12.83 -6.80 16.22
C LEU A 194 12.03 -7.84 15.41
N SER A 195 12.56 -8.29 14.26
CA SER A 195 11.93 -9.33 13.44
C SER A 195 11.75 -10.65 14.22
N LEU A 196 12.85 -11.19 14.75
CA LEU A 196 12.86 -12.51 15.41
C LEU A 196 12.01 -12.51 16.69
N SER A 197 12.03 -11.43 17.47
CA SER A 197 11.24 -11.31 18.72
C SER A 197 9.72 -11.33 18.49
N HIS A 198 9.27 -11.12 17.26
CA HIS A 198 7.85 -11.08 16.89
C HIS A 198 7.42 -12.23 15.98
N LEU A 199 8.36 -13.10 15.55
CA LEU A 199 8.15 -14.05 14.46
C LEU A 199 7.26 -15.26 14.77
N ALA A 200 6.94 -15.52 16.02
CA ALA A 200 5.98 -16.54 16.42
C ALA A 200 5.21 -16.04 17.64
N LEU A 201 3.91 -16.31 17.68
CA LEU A 201 2.99 -15.76 18.67
C LEU A 201 2.53 -16.87 19.62
N PRO A 202 2.72 -16.79 20.94
CA PRO A 202 2.16 -17.77 21.87
C PRO A 202 0.64 -17.89 21.72
N VAL A 203 0.15 -18.99 21.17
CA VAL A 203 -1.28 -19.34 21.17
C VAL A 203 -1.51 -20.32 22.32
N PRO A 204 -2.57 -20.15 23.14
CA PRO A 204 -2.87 -21.08 24.21
C PRO A 204 -3.03 -22.50 23.67
N GLU A 205 -2.55 -23.51 24.40
CA GLU A 205 -2.80 -24.93 24.09
C GLU A 205 -4.25 -25.38 24.32
N LEU A 206 -5.14 -24.42 24.61
CA LEU A 206 -6.56 -24.60 24.76
C LEU A 206 -7.25 -24.34 23.42
N GLU A 207 -8.15 -25.23 23.03
CA GLU A 207 -8.87 -25.12 21.76
C GLU A 207 -9.62 -23.79 21.64
N LEU A 208 -9.18 -22.94 20.71
CA LEU A 208 -9.80 -21.65 20.44
C LEU A 208 -11.03 -21.81 19.54
N ALA A 209 -12.05 -20.99 19.82
CA ALA A 209 -13.22 -20.81 18.97
C ALA A 209 -13.22 -19.40 18.36
N GLU A 210 -13.99 -19.18 17.30
CA GLU A 210 -14.15 -17.83 16.74
C GLU A 210 -14.69 -16.85 17.80
N GLY A 211 -14.05 -15.69 17.90
CA GLY A 211 -14.31 -14.71 18.95
C GLY A 211 -13.82 -15.08 20.35
N ALA A 212 -12.99 -16.12 20.53
CA ALA A 212 -12.26 -16.33 21.78
C ALA A 212 -11.22 -15.21 22.00
N THR A 213 -10.97 -14.88 23.28
CA THR A 213 -10.04 -13.82 23.69
C THR A 213 -9.07 -14.33 24.75
N TRP A 214 -7.80 -13.96 24.61
CA TRP A 214 -6.73 -14.30 25.53
C TRP A 214 -5.69 -13.18 25.56
N GLN A 215 -4.94 -13.10 26.64
CA GLN A 215 -3.82 -12.20 26.79
C GLN A 215 -2.51 -12.99 26.72
N ILE A 216 -1.52 -12.43 26.04
CA ILE A 216 -0.13 -12.91 26.04
C ILE A 216 0.70 -11.81 26.71
N ASN A 217 1.54 -12.19 27.67
CA ASN A 217 2.59 -11.34 28.20
C ASN A 217 3.93 -12.03 28.00
N ARG A 218 4.90 -11.34 27.38
CA ARG A 218 6.23 -11.89 27.10
C ARG A 218 7.29 -10.80 27.03
N ARG A 219 8.56 -11.21 27.05
CA ARG A 219 9.72 -10.33 26.84
C ARG A 219 10.08 -10.29 25.35
N VAL A 220 10.36 -9.12 24.78
CA VAL A 220 10.73 -8.95 23.35
C VAL A 220 11.80 -7.88 23.14
N ASP A 221 12.75 -8.10 22.22
CA ASP A 221 13.72 -7.07 21.79
C ASP A 221 13.04 -6.01 20.95
N LEU A 222 12.94 -4.83 21.55
CA LEU A 222 12.33 -3.66 20.97
C LEU A 222 13.43 -2.64 20.68
N LEU A 223 14.22 -2.94 19.64
CA LEU A 223 15.33 -2.12 19.15
C LEU A 223 16.54 -2.09 20.10
N GLY A 224 16.93 -3.24 20.67
CA GLY A 224 18.01 -3.32 21.68
C GLY A 224 17.58 -2.93 23.10
N LEU A 225 16.28 -2.72 23.32
CA LEU A 225 15.71 -2.42 24.63
C LEU A 225 14.92 -3.62 25.16
N PRO A 226 15.27 -4.14 26.35
CA PRO A 226 14.45 -5.08 27.12
C PRO A 226 13.05 -4.52 27.35
N ALA A 227 12.05 -5.14 26.73
CA ALA A 227 10.66 -4.71 26.83
C ALA A 227 9.69 -5.85 27.16
N TRP A 228 8.75 -5.58 28.06
CA TRP A 228 7.51 -6.33 28.16
C TRP A 228 6.60 -5.98 26.98
N GLN A 229 6.09 -7.01 26.32
CA GLN A 229 5.01 -6.92 25.35
C GLN A 229 3.77 -7.65 25.90
N THR A 230 2.67 -6.92 25.99
CA THR A 230 1.34 -7.45 26.24
C THR A 230 0.55 -7.43 24.94
N LEU A 231 -0.10 -8.55 24.59
CA LEU A 231 -1.03 -8.63 23.47
C LEU A 231 -2.41 -9.10 23.96
N ASP A 232 -3.43 -8.27 23.80
CA ASP A 232 -4.83 -8.63 24.03
C ASP A 232 -5.41 -9.18 22.71
N CYS A 233 -5.36 -10.50 22.58
CA CYS A 233 -5.65 -11.24 21.35
C CYS A 233 -7.13 -11.61 21.23
N LYS A 234 -7.62 -11.65 19.99
CA LYS A 234 -8.95 -12.10 19.61
C LYS A 234 -8.92 -12.95 18.35
N ALA A 235 -9.41 -14.18 18.45
CA ALA A 235 -9.68 -15.03 17.29
C ALA A 235 -10.78 -14.40 16.43
N LYS A 236 -10.48 -14.07 15.17
CA LYS A 236 -11.45 -13.58 14.18
C LYS A 236 -12.13 -14.71 13.44
N LYS A 237 -11.33 -15.64 12.95
CA LYS A 237 -11.77 -16.72 12.08
C LYS A 237 -10.87 -17.94 12.26
N ILE A 238 -11.42 -19.14 12.16
CA ILE A 238 -10.65 -20.39 12.10
C ILE A 238 -11.00 -21.09 10.79
N THR A 239 -10.01 -21.60 10.05
CA THR A 239 -10.22 -22.21 8.74
C THR A 239 -9.16 -23.27 8.48
N GLY A 240 -9.56 -24.56 8.51
CA GLY A 240 -8.61 -25.66 8.48
C GLY A 240 -7.61 -25.52 9.62
N LYS A 241 -6.32 -25.71 9.34
CA LYS A 241 -5.23 -25.58 10.32
C LYS A 241 -4.81 -24.12 10.62
N GLN A 242 -5.61 -23.11 10.27
CA GLN A 242 -5.22 -21.69 10.42
C GLN A 242 -6.21 -20.88 11.28
N ILE A 243 -5.65 -19.95 12.06
CA ILE A 243 -6.38 -18.96 12.86
C ILE A 243 -6.04 -17.54 12.40
N GLU A 244 -7.06 -16.71 12.20
CA GLU A 244 -6.96 -15.27 11.98
C GLU A 244 -7.07 -14.55 13.34
N ILE A 245 -6.09 -13.72 13.67
CA ILE A 245 -5.95 -13.06 14.99
C ILE A 245 -5.87 -11.55 14.78
N ASP A 246 -6.70 -10.79 15.51
CA ASP A 246 -6.42 -9.39 15.84
C ASP A 246 -5.83 -9.34 17.25
N ALA A 247 -4.86 -8.46 17.50
CA ALA A 247 -4.48 -8.13 18.87
C ALA A 247 -4.16 -6.65 19.07
N ASP A 248 -4.54 -6.14 20.23
CA ASP A 248 -4.10 -4.84 20.73
C ASP A 248 -2.79 -5.05 21.49
N VAL A 249 -1.75 -4.29 21.13
CA VAL A 249 -0.39 -4.53 21.60
C VAL A 249 0.10 -3.34 22.42
N THR A 250 0.68 -3.59 23.59
CA THR A 250 1.37 -2.56 24.37
C THR A 250 2.79 -2.97 24.74
N TYR A 251 3.68 -1.99 24.83
CA TYR A 251 5.09 -2.18 25.16
C TYR A 251 5.50 -1.33 26.35
N ARG A 252 6.36 -1.87 27.21
CA ARG A 252 7.03 -1.13 28.30
C ARG A 252 8.45 -1.61 28.51
N LEU A 253 9.34 -0.70 28.91
CA LEU A 253 10.70 -1.04 29.33
C LEU A 253 10.68 -2.01 30.53
N ILE A 254 11.59 -2.97 30.57
CA ILE A 254 11.86 -3.79 31.77
C ILE A 254 12.79 -2.98 32.67
N GLU A 255 12.35 -2.64 33.88
CA GLU A 255 13.15 -1.84 34.82
C GLU A 255 14.35 -2.64 35.37
N GLY A 256 15.48 -1.95 35.52
CA GLY A 256 16.70 -2.52 36.13
C GLY A 256 17.55 -3.41 35.21
N GLU A 257 17.08 -3.80 34.02
CA GLU A 257 17.88 -4.61 33.10
C GLU A 257 18.91 -3.79 32.30
N PRO A 258 20.10 -4.33 32.03
CA PRO A 258 21.17 -3.61 31.35
C PRO A 258 20.87 -3.40 29.87
N ILE A 259 20.76 -2.14 29.44
CA ILE A 259 20.70 -1.77 28.03
C ILE A 259 22.11 -1.90 27.43
N THR A 260 22.39 -3.04 26.79
CA THR A 260 23.72 -3.36 26.26
C THR A 260 24.06 -2.59 24.97
N ARG A 261 23.05 -2.24 24.16
CA ARG A 261 23.19 -1.44 22.93
C ARG A 261 21.93 -0.58 22.70
N PRO A 262 21.91 0.70 23.12
CA PRO A 262 20.73 1.55 22.95
C PRO A 262 20.47 1.90 21.47
N PRO A 263 19.20 2.00 21.04
CA PRO A 263 18.85 2.26 19.65
C PRO A 263 19.16 3.68 19.17
N LEU A 264 19.35 3.81 17.86
CA LEU A 264 19.13 5.04 17.09
C LEU A 264 19.90 6.27 17.64
N GLY A 265 21.13 6.04 18.13
CA GLY A 265 22.02 7.08 18.64
C GLY A 265 21.66 7.64 20.03
N LEU A 266 20.71 7.04 20.76
CA LEU A 266 20.43 7.43 22.14
C LEU A 266 21.54 6.90 23.08
N PRO A 267 22.12 7.72 23.98
CA PRO A 267 23.16 7.24 24.90
C PRO A 267 22.57 6.43 26.08
N SER A 268 21.31 6.67 26.43
CA SER A 268 20.58 5.97 27.49
C SER A 268 19.07 6.19 27.34
N VAL A 269 18.28 5.24 27.84
CA VAL A 269 16.81 5.29 27.85
C VAL A 269 16.32 5.18 29.30
N ALA A 270 15.50 6.12 29.74
CA ALA A 270 14.91 6.12 31.08
C ALA A 270 13.51 5.48 31.10
N ALA A 271 12.75 5.60 30.01
CA ALA A 271 11.48 4.93 29.85
C ALA A 271 11.20 4.62 28.37
N LEU A 272 10.50 3.52 28.13
CA LEU A 272 9.87 3.21 26.86
C LEU A 272 8.41 2.88 27.13
N THR A 273 7.53 3.47 26.32
CA THR A 273 6.13 3.03 26.20
C THR A 273 5.78 2.84 24.73
N GLY A 274 4.86 1.95 24.43
CA GLY A 274 4.41 1.75 23.05
C GLY A 274 3.00 1.19 22.96
N GLN A 275 2.37 1.43 21.83
CA GLN A 275 1.07 0.87 21.46
C GLN A 275 1.09 0.42 20.00
N GLY A 276 0.35 -0.65 19.68
CA GLY A 276 0.25 -1.15 18.32
C GLY A 276 -1.00 -2.01 18.10
N LYS A 277 -1.16 -2.42 16.85
CA LYS A 277 -2.18 -3.36 16.39
C LYS A 277 -1.49 -4.46 15.61
N LEU A 278 -1.80 -5.71 15.97
CA LEU A 278 -1.44 -6.89 15.21
C LEU A 278 -2.68 -7.41 14.47
N HIS A 279 -2.51 -7.79 13.22
CA HIS A 279 -3.46 -8.59 12.46
C HIS A 279 -2.68 -9.65 11.66
N GLY A 280 -3.13 -10.89 11.66
CA GLY A 280 -2.48 -11.94 10.86
C GLY A 280 -3.17 -13.29 10.92
N ARG A 281 -2.81 -14.15 9.96
CA ARG A 281 -3.12 -15.58 9.97
C ARG A 281 -1.91 -16.39 10.44
N PHE A 282 -2.16 -17.34 11.33
CA PHE A 282 -1.15 -18.22 11.90
C PHE A 282 -1.58 -19.67 11.73
N ASP A 283 -0.66 -20.59 11.52
CA ASP A 283 -0.98 -22.02 11.56
C ASP A 283 -1.18 -22.49 13.01
N LEU A 284 -1.93 -23.58 13.19
CA LEU A 284 -2.18 -24.21 14.50
C LEU A 284 -1.55 -25.61 14.59
N PRO A 285 -1.16 -26.05 15.80
CA PRO A 285 -1.02 -25.27 17.04
C PRO A 285 0.27 -24.42 17.05
N SER A 286 1.03 -24.47 15.95
CA SER A 286 2.39 -23.95 15.86
C SER A 286 2.46 -22.43 16.11
N ALA A 287 1.41 -21.71 15.71
CA ALA A 287 1.28 -20.26 15.78
C ALA A 287 2.40 -19.51 15.03
N THR A 288 2.89 -20.16 13.96
CA THR A 288 3.84 -19.59 13.02
C THR A 288 3.08 -18.72 11.99
N PRO A 289 3.48 -17.45 11.73
CA PRO A 289 2.74 -16.52 10.89
C PRO A 289 2.77 -16.95 9.42
N VAL A 290 1.58 -17.16 8.87
CA VAL A 290 1.31 -17.39 7.44
C VAL A 290 1.25 -16.03 6.75
N ASP A 291 0.48 -15.10 7.32
CA ASP A 291 0.66 -13.66 7.10
C ASP A 291 0.52 -12.94 8.44
N MET A 292 1.26 -11.86 8.63
CA MET A 292 1.20 -11.04 9.85
C MET A 292 1.59 -9.61 9.49
N GLN A 293 0.88 -8.67 10.08
CA GLN A 293 1.18 -7.25 10.08
C GLN A 293 1.04 -6.73 11.51
N LEU A 294 2.12 -6.17 12.05
CA LEU A 294 2.18 -5.53 13.35
C LEU A 294 2.64 -4.10 13.14
N GLN A 295 1.72 -3.15 13.30
CA GLN A 295 2.01 -1.71 13.21
C GLN A 295 1.90 -1.09 14.60
N GLY A 296 2.81 -0.19 14.94
CA GLY A 296 2.78 0.48 16.23
C GLY A 296 3.52 1.79 16.28
N VAL A 297 3.49 2.40 17.46
CA VAL A 297 4.21 3.62 17.82
C VAL A 297 4.83 3.43 19.18
N LEU A 298 6.11 3.74 19.28
CA LEU A 298 6.92 3.81 20.47
C LEU A 298 7.17 5.27 20.84
N LEU A 299 7.13 5.56 22.13
CA LEU A 299 7.62 6.78 22.73
C LEU A 299 8.80 6.40 23.63
N VAL A 300 9.99 6.84 23.24
CA VAL A 300 11.24 6.58 23.95
C VAL A 300 11.67 7.86 24.65
N THR A 301 11.74 7.80 25.98
CA THR A 301 12.18 8.91 26.83
C THR A 301 13.63 8.65 27.23
N PRO A 302 14.60 9.48 26.78
CA PRO A 302 16.00 9.35 27.20
C PRO A 302 16.19 9.72 28.68
N ALA A 303 17.43 9.64 29.15
CA ALA A 303 17.79 10.18 30.47
C ALA A 303 17.45 11.69 30.60
N PRO A 304 17.30 12.22 31.85
CA PRO A 304 16.85 13.59 32.08
C PRO A 304 17.65 14.65 31.31
N GLY A 305 16.94 15.52 30.59
CA GLY A 305 17.53 16.63 29.82
C GLY A 305 17.41 16.52 28.29
N GLN A 306 16.80 15.47 27.75
CA GLN A 306 16.52 15.32 26.32
C GLN A 306 15.01 15.15 26.06
N GLU A 307 14.53 15.55 24.88
CA GLU A 307 13.12 15.41 24.49
C GLU A 307 12.76 13.94 24.15
N PRO A 308 11.54 13.48 24.48
CA PRO A 308 11.05 12.16 24.07
C PRO A 308 10.96 12.01 22.54
N ARG A 309 11.50 10.92 22.01
CA ARG A 309 11.46 10.59 20.57
C ARG A 309 10.33 9.63 20.26
N ARG A 310 9.64 9.86 19.14
CA ARG A 310 8.47 9.06 18.70
C ARG A 310 8.82 8.28 17.44
N PHE A 311 8.77 6.95 17.56
CA PHE A 311 9.03 6.02 16.46
C PHE A 311 7.77 5.21 16.14
N GLY A 312 7.13 5.47 15.01
CA GLY A 312 6.30 4.46 14.36
C GLY A 312 7.16 3.27 13.92
N PHE A 313 6.54 2.11 13.79
CA PHE A 313 7.16 0.92 13.20
C PHE A 313 6.11 0.03 12.55
N GLU A 314 6.54 -0.76 11.59
CA GLU A 314 5.75 -1.78 10.92
C GLU A 314 6.61 -3.02 10.71
N LEU A 315 6.15 -4.14 11.24
CA LEU A 315 6.65 -5.49 10.95
C LEU A 315 5.63 -6.20 10.08
N ARG A 316 6.09 -6.85 9.02
CA ARG A 316 5.30 -7.79 8.22
C ARG A 316 6.03 -9.11 8.16
N ALA A 317 5.37 -10.22 8.46
CA ALA A 317 5.92 -11.56 8.25
C ALA A 317 4.96 -12.35 7.34
N ASP A 318 5.49 -13.08 6.37
CA ASP A 318 4.70 -13.90 5.44
C ASP A 318 5.44 -15.22 5.17
N GLU A 319 4.71 -16.34 5.28
CA GLU A 319 5.04 -17.58 4.56
C GLU A 319 4.83 -17.24 3.08
N ASP A 320 5.92 -17.16 2.33
CA ASP A 320 5.95 -16.81 0.89
C ASP A 320 5.75 -15.33 0.48
N TYR A 321 6.31 -14.38 1.26
CA TYR A 321 6.46 -12.97 0.81
C TYR A 321 7.24 -12.92 -0.51
N MET A 322 6.55 -12.60 -1.61
CA MET A 322 7.12 -12.65 -2.96
C MET A 322 7.77 -14.01 -3.29
N ALA A 323 7.19 -15.14 -2.85
CA ALA A 323 7.40 -16.36 -3.63
C ALA A 323 7.00 -16.07 -5.08
N GLN A 324 7.78 -16.57 -6.03
CA GLN A 324 7.28 -16.60 -7.40
C GLN A 324 5.96 -17.37 -7.36
N PRO A 325 4.90 -16.86 -8.01
CA PRO A 325 3.65 -17.61 -8.07
C PRO A 325 3.96 -19.00 -8.60
N ASP A 326 3.26 -20.02 -8.08
CA ASP A 326 3.53 -21.44 -8.37
C ASP A 326 4.07 -21.63 -9.80
N PRO A 327 5.13 -22.44 -10.05
CA PRO A 327 5.83 -22.47 -11.33
C PRO A 327 4.98 -22.74 -12.60
N ARG A 328 3.72 -23.20 -12.45
CA ARG A 328 2.72 -23.34 -13.52
C ARG A 328 2.07 -22.01 -13.93
N VAL A 329 2.15 -21.00 -13.07
CA VAL A 329 1.62 -19.63 -13.22
C VAL A 329 2.71 -18.72 -13.77
N LYS A 330 2.37 -17.93 -14.79
CA LYS A 330 3.22 -16.86 -15.31
C LYS A 330 2.47 -15.55 -15.22
N LEU A 331 3.15 -14.49 -14.78
CA LEU A 331 2.62 -13.13 -14.69
C LEU A 331 3.54 -12.19 -15.47
N GLU A 332 2.99 -11.44 -16.41
CA GLU A 332 3.70 -10.45 -17.23
C GLU A 332 3.01 -9.08 -17.14
N GLY A 333 3.76 -8.04 -16.79
CA GLY A 333 3.25 -6.67 -16.63
C GLY A 333 3.85 -5.98 -15.40
N GLN A 334 3.26 -4.85 -15.01
CA GLN A 334 3.75 -4.04 -13.88
C GLN A 334 2.82 -4.18 -12.66
N LEU A 335 3.38 -4.67 -11.56
CA LEU A 335 2.70 -4.77 -10.26
C LEU A 335 2.74 -3.43 -9.52
N THR A 336 2.09 -2.41 -10.09
CA THR A 336 2.15 -1.02 -9.62
C THR A 336 0.78 -0.36 -9.68
N GLN A 337 0.56 0.75 -8.98
CA GLN A 337 -0.69 1.53 -9.09
C GLN A 337 -0.95 1.97 -10.54
N GLY A 338 -2.16 1.70 -11.04
CA GLY A 338 -2.51 1.87 -12.45
C GLY A 338 -2.01 0.76 -13.39
N GLY A 339 -1.26 -0.22 -12.91
CA GLY A 339 -0.73 -1.32 -13.73
C GLY A 339 -1.77 -2.37 -14.14
N LEU A 340 -1.44 -3.12 -15.18
CA LEU A 340 -2.13 -4.35 -15.59
C LEU A 340 -1.10 -5.48 -15.63
N VAL A 341 -1.55 -6.69 -15.31
CA VAL A 341 -0.77 -7.92 -15.49
C VAL A 341 -1.60 -8.93 -16.29
N ILE A 342 -0.96 -9.47 -17.32
CA ILE A 342 -1.42 -10.61 -18.09
C ILE A 342 -0.91 -11.86 -17.39
N GLY A 343 -1.82 -12.76 -17.04
CA GLY A 343 -1.52 -14.02 -16.38
C GLY A 343 -1.77 -15.21 -17.29
N VAL A 344 -0.97 -16.27 -17.12
CA VAL A 344 -1.16 -17.58 -17.75
C VAL A 344 -1.10 -18.66 -16.69
N VAL A 345 -2.11 -19.53 -16.67
CA VAL A 345 -2.23 -20.74 -15.82
C VAL A 345 -2.43 -21.98 -16.71
N PRO A 346 -2.34 -23.22 -16.18
CA PRO A 346 -2.83 -24.40 -16.89
C PRO A 346 -4.32 -24.27 -17.27
N PRO A 347 -4.75 -24.75 -18.45
CA PRO A 347 -6.17 -24.84 -18.81
C PRO A 347 -7.02 -25.48 -17.71
N GLY A 348 -8.25 -25.02 -17.52
CA GLY A 348 -9.16 -25.50 -16.47
C GLY A 348 -8.98 -24.87 -15.08
N THR A 349 -7.81 -24.26 -14.81
CA THR A 349 -7.52 -23.60 -13.53
C THR A 349 -8.51 -22.46 -13.24
N LYS A 350 -9.07 -22.45 -12.02
CA LYS A 350 -9.89 -21.33 -11.53
C LYS A 350 -8.98 -20.29 -10.86
N VAL A 351 -9.21 -19.01 -11.17
CA VAL A 351 -8.43 -17.88 -10.65
C VAL A 351 -9.34 -16.91 -9.90
N TRP A 352 -8.87 -16.41 -8.76
CA TRP A 352 -9.51 -15.32 -8.02
C TRP A 352 -8.52 -14.20 -7.73
N PHE A 353 -8.96 -12.95 -7.89
CA PHE A 353 -8.20 -11.75 -7.58
C PHE A 353 -9.01 -10.87 -6.63
N ASN A 354 -8.43 -10.52 -5.48
CA ASN A 354 -9.08 -9.79 -4.39
C ASN A 354 -10.47 -10.36 -4.04
N LYS A 355 -10.53 -11.70 -3.89
CA LYS A 355 -11.72 -12.49 -3.56
C LYS A 355 -12.83 -12.50 -4.64
N ARG A 356 -12.58 -11.93 -5.83
CA ARG A 356 -13.48 -11.99 -6.99
C ARG A 356 -12.96 -13.04 -7.99
N ALA A 357 -13.84 -13.84 -8.56
CA ALA A 357 -13.46 -14.75 -9.65
C ALA A 357 -12.98 -13.94 -10.86
N VAL A 358 -11.87 -14.37 -11.45
CA VAL A 358 -11.31 -13.80 -12.68
C VAL A 358 -11.71 -14.67 -13.85
N LYS A 359 -11.93 -14.05 -15.02
CA LYS A 359 -12.17 -14.78 -16.27
C LYS A 359 -10.86 -15.40 -16.74
N VAL A 360 -10.90 -16.68 -17.11
CA VAL A 360 -9.76 -17.44 -17.63
C VAL A 360 -10.14 -17.98 -19.00
N SER A 361 -9.25 -17.91 -19.99
CA SER A 361 -9.49 -18.46 -21.32
C SER A 361 -9.34 -19.98 -21.33
N ASP A 362 -9.84 -20.66 -22.37
CA ASP A 362 -9.60 -22.10 -22.57
C ASP A 362 -8.09 -22.45 -22.65
N ALA A 363 -7.26 -21.46 -23.02
CA ALA A 363 -5.80 -21.58 -23.06
C ALA A 363 -5.10 -21.16 -21.74
N GLY A 364 -5.87 -20.78 -20.71
CA GLY A 364 -5.35 -20.39 -19.40
C GLY A 364 -4.99 -18.91 -19.24
N ASP A 365 -5.34 -18.04 -20.18
CA ASP A 365 -5.05 -16.60 -20.09
C ASP A 365 -6.02 -15.88 -19.16
N PHE A 366 -5.53 -14.97 -18.33
CA PHE A 366 -6.35 -14.11 -17.47
C PHE A 366 -5.75 -12.71 -17.31
N LEU A 367 -6.54 -11.78 -16.76
CA LEU A 367 -6.12 -10.41 -16.48
C LEU A 367 -6.36 -10.03 -15.03
N ILE A 368 -5.39 -9.34 -14.44
CA ILE A 368 -5.55 -8.60 -13.18
C ILE A 368 -5.08 -7.16 -13.37
N GLY A 369 -5.66 -6.24 -12.61
CA GLY A 369 -5.41 -4.81 -12.78
C GLY A 369 -5.49 -4.05 -11.48
N PHE A 370 -4.65 -3.03 -11.37
CA PHE A 370 -4.46 -2.21 -10.17
C PHE A 370 -4.95 -0.79 -10.47
N GLY A 371 -5.87 -0.27 -9.66
CA GLY A 371 -6.34 1.11 -9.79
C GLY A 371 -5.24 2.13 -9.43
N ARG A 372 -5.53 3.43 -9.64
CA ARG A 372 -4.67 4.53 -9.18
C ARG A 372 -4.36 4.43 -7.68
N ASP A 373 -5.37 4.06 -6.89
CA ASP A 373 -5.34 4.04 -5.42
C ASP A 373 -5.36 2.58 -4.93
N ALA A 374 -4.65 1.68 -5.62
CA ALA A 374 -4.59 0.28 -5.25
C ALA A 374 -3.77 0.10 -3.97
N GLY A 375 -4.33 -0.59 -2.97
CA GLY A 375 -3.60 -0.92 -1.76
C GLY A 375 -2.32 -1.73 -2.06
N PRO A 376 -1.29 -1.65 -1.19
CA PRO A 376 0.05 -2.22 -1.46
C PRO A 376 0.10 -3.76 -1.53
N ARG A 377 -1.05 -4.42 -1.37
CA ARG A 377 -1.22 -5.88 -1.39
C ARG A 377 -2.47 -6.22 -2.17
N ALA A 378 -2.38 -7.22 -3.04
CA ALA A 378 -3.54 -7.84 -3.68
C ALA A 378 -3.48 -9.37 -3.55
N LEU A 379 -4.60 -9.99 -3.21
CA LEU A 379 -4.68 -11.46 -3.08
C LEU A 379 -4.96 -12.07 -4.45
N LEU A 380 -4.06 -12.93 -4.92
CA LEU A 380 -4.26 -13.81 -6.07
C LEU A 380 -4.41 -15.25 -5.56
N ALA A 381 -5.38 -16.00 -6.06
CA ALA A 381 -5.61 -17.38 -5.64
C ALA A 381 -5.97 -18.28 -6.83
N PHE A 382 -5.60 -19.56 -6.72
CA PHE A 382 -5.73 -20.56 -7.77
C PHE A 382 -6.32 -21.85 -7.22
N ALA A 383 -7.16 -22.51 -8.02
CA ALA A 383 -7.50 -23.91 -7.81
C ALA A 383 -7.23 -24.66 -9.12
N PHE A 384 -6.17 -25.48 -9.08
CA PHE A 384 -5.84 -26.45 -10.13
C PHE A 384 -6.77 -27.67 -10.03
N ASP A 385 -6.79 -28.53 -11.05
CA ASP A 385 -7.74 -29.66 -11.19
C ASP A 385 -7.86 -30.55 -9.92
N GLY A 386 -8.86 -30.27 -9.09
CA GLY A 386 -9.12 -30.98 -7.83
C GLY A 386 -8.13 -30.69 -6.68
N GLY A 387 -7.17 -29.78 -6.87
CA GLY A 387 -6.20 -29.37 -5.85
C GLY A 387 -6.78 -28.39 -4.82
N PRO A 388 -6.07 -28.14 -3.70
CA PRO A 388 -6.45 -27.11 -2.73
C PRO A 388 -6.34 -25.69 -3.33
N ASP A 389 -7.03 -24.73 -2.71
CA ASP A 389 -6.90 -23.30 -3.02
C ASP A 389 -5.49 -22.79 -2.65
N GLU A 390 -4.60 -22.65 -3.63
CA GLU A 390 -3.32 -21.97 -3.46
C GLU A 390 -3.53 -20.45 -3.43
N ARG A 391 -2.77 -19.74 -2.58
CA ARG A 391 -2.91 -18.29 -2.36
C ARG A 391 -1.57 -17.61 -2.38
N HIS A 392 -1.51 -16.50 -3.11
CA HIS A 392 -0.32 -15.69 -3.31
C HIS A 392 -0.67 -14.22 -3.07
N ILE A 393 0.24 -13.49 -2.42
CA ILE A 393 0.06 -12.07 -2.17
C ILE A 393 0.97 -11.30 -3.12
N LEU A 394 0.35 -10.54 -4.02
CA LEU A 394 1.04 -9.63 -4.93
C LEU A 394 1.30 -8.32 -4.21
N HIS A 395 2.54 -7.87 -4.25
CA HIS A 395 2.93 -6.55 -3.78
C HIS A 395 2.68 -5.53 -4.89
N VAL A 396 2.01 -4.43 -4.56
CA VAL A 396 1.67 -3.37 -5.50
C VAL A 396 2.51 -2.15 -5.16
N GLU A 397 3.41 -1.78 -6.07
CA GLU A 397 4.25 -0.59 -5.94
C GLU A 397 3.39 0.68 -5.93
N ASP A 398 3.61 1.54 -4.94
CA ASP A 398 3.04 2.88 -4.88
C ASP A 398 3.62 3.75 -6.01
N ARG A 399 2.89 4.79 -6.41
CA ARG A 399 3.30 5.74 -7.46
C ARG A 399 2.85 7.14 -7.09
N GLU A 400 3.78 8.07 -7.11
CA GLU A 400 3.46 9.49 -7.06
C GLU A 400 2.86 9.97 -8.39
N PHE A 401 1.83 10.82 -8.30
CA PHE A 401 1.09 11.33 -9.45
C PHE A 401 1.00 12.86 -9.36
N GLU A 402 1.94 13.52 -10.03
CA GLU A 402 2.05 14.97 -10.14
C GLU A 402 0.70 15.69 -10.35
N PRO A 403 0.35 16.71 -9.54
CA PRO A 403 -0.87 17.49 -9.74
C PRO A 403 -0.79 18.31 -11.03
N GLU A 404 -1.94 18.66 -11.60
CA GLU A 404 -2.07 19.46 -12.81
C GLU A 404 -3.02 20.63 -12.55
N VAL A 405 -2.55 21.85 -12.76
CA VAL A 405 -3.34 23.08 -12.61
C VAL A 405 -3.52 23.70 -13.98
N ILE A 406 -4.77 24.01 -14.35
CA ILE A 406 -5.12 24.64 -15.63
C ILE A 406 -6.06 25.81 -15.35
N ASP A 407 -5.52 27.03 -15.46
CA ASP A 407 -6.25 28.27 -15.22
C ASP A 407 -6.57 29.01 -16.53
N GLY A 408 -7.53 29.95 -16.46
CA GLY A 408 -7.98 30.75 -17.60
C GLY A 408 -8.95 30.03 -18.53
N LEU A 409 -9.58 28.94 -18.08
CA LEU A 409 -10.58 28.21 -18.86
C LEU A 409 -11.92 28.95 -18.90
N PRO A 410 -12.68 28.86 -20.01
CA PRO A 410 -14.06 29.35 -20.06
C PRO A 410 -14.94 28.68 -19.00
N ALA A 411 -15.88 29.43 -18.41
CA ALA A 411 -16.71 28.95 -17.31
C ALA A 411 -17.47 27.67 -17.68
N GLU A 412 -17.99 27.55 -18.91
CA GLU A 412 -18.71 26.37 -19.40
C GLU A 412 -17.84 25.08 -19.50
N MET A 413 -16.51 25.18 -19.43
CA MET A 413 -15.63 24.02 -19.30
C MET A 413 -15.50 23.54 -17.86
N VAL A 414 -15.67 24.43 -16.88
CA VAL A 414 -15.58 24.15 -15.44
C VAL A 414 -16.98 23.77 -14.91
N ASP A 415 -17.93 24.67 -15.09
CA ASP A 415 -19.32 24.59 -14.66
C ASP A 415 -20.23 23.90 -15.69
N LEU A 416 -20.48 22.61 -15.47
CA LEU A 416 -21.43 21.86 -16.29
C LEU A 416 -22.87 22.24 -15.94
N ASP A 417 -23.69 22.59 -16.92
CA ASP A 417 -25.11 22.87 -16.70
C ASP A 417 -25.93 21.60 -16.31
N LYS A 418 -27.16 21.78 -15.82
CA LYS A 418 -28.04 20.69 -15.36
C LYS A 418 -28.39 19.65 -16.44
N LYS A 419 -28.57 20.07 -17.70
CA LYS A 419 -28.83 19.20 -18.86
C LYS A 419 -27.56 18.39 -19.20
N THR A 420 -26.39 19.05 -19.22
CA THR A 420 -25.10 18.41 -19.46
C THR A 420 -24.75 17.38 -18.36
N ARG A 421 -24.96 17.71 -17.08
CA ARG A 421 -24.82 16.76 -15.96
C ARG A 421 -25.74 15.53 -16.13
N LYS A 422 -27.01 15.73 -16.48
CA LYS A 422 -27.97 14.62 -16.71
C LYS A 422 -27.56 13.72 -17.87
N ALA A 423 -27.10 14.31 -18.97
CA ALA A 423 -26.61 13.58 -20.15
C ALA A 423 -25.33 12.79 -19.82
N LEU A 424 -24.40 13.39 -19.07
CA LEU A 424 -23.17 12.74 -18.60
C LEU A 424 -23.46 11.51 -17.71
N THR A 425 -24.40 11.61 -16.77
CA THR A 425 -24.82 10.47 -15.93
C THR A 425 -25.40 9.33 -16.78
N LYS A 426 -26.26 9.64 -17.76
CA LYS A 426 -26.81 8.62 -18.70
C LYS A 426 -25.70 7.96 -19.53
N SER A 427 -24.77 8.75 -20.07
CA SER A 427 -23.62 8.25 -20.83
C SER A 427 -22.74 7.32 -19.98
N ARG A 428 -22.37 7.74 -18.77
CA ARG A 428 -21.56 6.94 -17.82
C ARG A 428 -22.22 5.60 -17.49
N ALA A 429 -23.54 5.58 -17.24
CA ALA A 429 -24.27 4.35 -16.96
C ALA A 429 -24.27 3.38 -18.15
N ARG A 430 -24.48 3.89 -19.37
CA ARG A 430 -24.41 3.09 -20.61
C ARG A 430 -23.01 2.54 -20.87
N VAL A 431 -21.96 3.37 -20.74
CA VAL A 431 -20.57 2.93 -20.91
C VAL A 431 -20.18 1.89 -19.85
N LYS A 432 -20.66 2.02 -18.60
CA LYS A 432 -20.46 0.99 -17.58
C LYS A 432 -21.13 -0.34 -17.95
N LYS A 433 -22.35 -0.31 -18.51
CA LYS A 433 -23.03 -1.52 -18.99
C LYS A 433 -22.22 -2.22 -20.10
N LEU A 434 -21.82 -1.48 -21.12
CA LEU A 434 -21.05 -2.02 -22.25
C LEU A 434 -19.72 -2.66 -21.82
N ARG A 435 -19.03 -2.10 -20.83
CA ARG A 435 -17.77 -2.66 -20.30
C ARG A 435 -17.93 -3.97 -19.50
N ASN A 436 -19.15 -4.28 -19.07
CA ASN A 436 -19.47 -5.58 -18.47
C ASN A 436 -19.86 -6.63 -19.52
N GLU A 437 -20.17 -6.21 -20.74
CA GLU A 437 -20.53 -7.05 -21.89
C GLU A 437 -19.27 -7.26 -22.75
N SER A 438 -18.35 -8.11 -22.28
CA SER A 438 -17.02 -8.31 -22.91
C SER A 438 -16.79 -9.73 -23.43
N SER A 439 -16.12 -9.79 -24.59
CA SER A 439 -15.69 -10.97 -25.33
C SER A 439 -14.91 -11.99 -24.48
N ASP A 440 -15.03 -13.27 -24.87
CA ASP A 440 -14.20 -14.38 -24.39
C ASP A 440 -12.82 -14.42 -25.08
N VAL A 441 -12.71 -13.83 -26.28
CA VAL A 441 -11.49 -13.84 -27.10
C VAL A 441 -10.41 -12.92 -26.49
N PRO A 442 -9.22 -13.44 -26.15
CA PRO A 442 -8.18 -12.68 -25.45
C PRO A 442 -7.31 -11.85 -26.42
N TYR A 443 -7.90 -10.82 -27.05
CA TYR A 443 -7.19 -9.96 -28.02
C TYR A 443 -6.04 -9.12 -27.42
N PHE A 444 -5.88 -9.12 -26.10
CA PHE A 444 -4.79 -8.49 -25.37
C PHE A 444 -3.44 -9.24 -25.44
N ARG A 445 -3.45 -10.50 -25.90
CA ARG A 445 -2.29 -11.43 -25.80
C ARG A 445 -1.05 -10.96 -26.60
N ASP A 446 -1.24 -10.23 -27.69
CA ASP A 446 -0.15 -9.68 -28.52
C ASP A 446 0.39 -8.32 -28.02
N GLY A 447 0.06 -7.95 -26.78
CA GLY A 447 0.47 -6.70 -26.15
C GLY A 447 -0.14 -5.44 -26.78
N PHE A 448 0.36 -4.27 -26.35
CA PHE A 448 -0.17 -2.97 -26.78
C PHE A 448 0.88 -2.09 -27.46
N ARG A 449 0.43 -1.26 -28.39
CA ARG A 449 1.23 -0.20 -29.04
C ARG A 449 0.57 1.16 -28.85
N TRP A 450 1.38 2.21 -28.84
CA TRP A 450 0.91 3.60 -28.86
C TRP A 450 -0.11 3.84 -30.00
N PRO A 451 -1.34 4.30 -29.70
CA PRO A 451 -2.39 4.46 -30.72
C PRO A 451 -2.18 5.67 -31.63
N ALA A 452 -1.31 6.61 -31.27
CA ALA A 452 -1.03 7.81 -32.05
C ALA A 452 0.43 8.29 -31.89
N LYS A 453 0.90 9.06 -32.89
CA LYS A 453 2.09 9.90 -32.77
C LYS A 453 1.68 11.27 -32.23
N GLY A 454 2.40 11.76 -31.22
CA GLY A 454 2.13 13.01 -30.51
C GLY A 454 2.94 13.05 -29.21
N VAL A 455 3.16 14.24 -28.64
CA VAL A 455 3.82 14.38 -27.33
C VAL A 455 2.84 14.02 -26.20
N ILE A 456 3.33 13.50 -25.08
CA ILE A 456 2.47 13.31 -23.89
C ILE A 456 2.28 14.69 -23.27
N THR A 457 1.04 15.18 -23.21
CA THR A 457 0.69 16.48 -22.64
C THR A 457 0.13 16.36 -21.23
N SER A 458 -0.47 15.23 -20.88
CA SER A 458 -0.91 14.90 -19.53
C SER A 458 -0.90 13.39 -19.32
N SER A 459 -0.45 12.97 -18.14
CA SER A 459 -0.31 11.55 -17.78
C SER A 459 -1.49 11.06 -16.94
N TYR A 460 -1.59 9.74 -16.79
CA TYR A 460 -2.57 9.10 -15.91
C TYR A 460 -2.35 9.49 -14.43
N GLY A 461 -3.43 9.50 -13.65
CA GLY A 461 -3.42 9.63 -12.20
C GLY A 461 -3.22 11.06 -11.67
N ARG A 462 -2.80 12.02 -12.51
CA ARG A 462 -2.67 13.44 -12.14
C ARG A 462 -3.97 13.99 -11.57
N ARG A 463 -3.93 14.65 -10.41
CA ARG A 463 -5.08 15.37 -9.84
C ARG A 463 -5.23 16.71 -10.57
N ARG A 464 -6.40 16.97 -11.15
CA ARG A 464 -6.69 18.15 -11.98
C ARG A 464 -7.41 19.22 -11.18
N THR A 465 -6.77 20.37 -11.05
CA THR A 465 -7.37 21.63 -10.60
C THR A 465 -7.64 22.50 -11.82
N LEU A 466 -8.90 22.93 -12.03
CA LEU A 466 -9.29 23.78 -13.15
C LEU A 466 -9.84 25.11 -12.60
N ASN A 467 -9.26 26.25 -12.99
CA ASN A 467 -9.60 27.58 -12.44
C ASN A 467 -9.67 27.61 -10.89
N GLY A 468 -8.75 26.90 -10.22
CA GLY A 468 -8.74 26.77 -8.76
C GLY A 468 -9.67 25.72 -8.13
N GLU A 469 -10.55 25.05 -8.89
CA GLU A 469 -11.46 24.01 -8.40
C GLU A 469 -10.95 22.58 -8.65
N ASP A 470 -11.17 21.65 -7.72
CA ASP A 470 -10.78 20.23 -7.87
C ASP A 470 -11.78 19.46 -8.75
N HIS A 471 -11.29 18.91 -9.87
CA HIS A 471 -12.07 18.10 -10.80
C HIS A 471 -11.66 16.62 -10.81
N GLY A 472 -10.93 16.16 -9.80
CA GLY A 472 -10.51 14.78 -9.62
C GLY A 472 -9.36 14.38 -10.54
N TYR A 473 -9.24 13.09 -10.86
CA TYR A 473 -8.05 12.55 -11.53
C TYR A 473 -8.18 12.44 -13.06
N HIS A 474 -7.04 12.58 -13.73
CA HIS A 474 -6.92 12.20 -15.13
C HIS A 474 -6.86 10.67 -15.26
N TRP A 475 -7.80 10.09 -16.00
CA TRP A 475 -7.98 8.63 -16.14
C TRP A 475 -7.44 8.06 -17.47
N GLY A 476 -6.43 8.71 -18.06
CA GLY A 476 -5.90 8.40 -19.38
C GLY A 476 -4.51 9.00 -19.60
N VAL A 477 -4.04 8.95 -20.83
CA VAL A 477 -2.87 9.69 -21.30
C VAL A 477 -3.28 10.57 -22.47
N ASP A 478 -2.94 11.85 -22.40
CA ASP A 478 -3.23 12.83 -23.44
C ASP A 478 -2.04 12.94 -24.40
N LEU A 479 -2.30 12.65 -25.66
CA LEU A 479 -1.31 12.71 -26.75
C LEU A 479 -1.59 13.94 -27.62
N GLY A 480 -0.87 15.03 -27.33
CA GLY A 480 -0.93 16.29 -28.09
C GLY A 480 -0.50 16.10 -29.53
N ALA A 481 -1.41 16.34 -30.47
CA ALA A 481 -1.20 16.14 -31.89
C ALA A 481 -2.24 16.87 -32.74
N ARG A 482 -1.81 17.32 -33.93
CA ARG A 482 -2.65 18.01 -34.92
C ARG A 482 -3.91 17.21 -35.31
N VAL A 483 -5.04 17.93 -35.43
CA VAL A 483 -6.32 17.44 -35.95
C VAL A 483 -6.13 16.70 -37.27
N GLY A 484 -6.84 15.59 -37.45
CA GLY A 484 -6.69 14.71 -38.62
C GLY A 484 -5.56 13.68 -38.48
N GLY A 485 -4.74 13.76 -37.43
CA GLY A 485 -3.74 12.73 -37.10
C GLY A 485 -4.38 11.34 -36.98
N LYS A 486 -3.70 10.28 -37.45
CA LYS A 486 -4.25 8.92 -37.46
C LYS A 486 -4.25 8.34 -36.04
N VAL A 487 -5.41 7.85 -35.60
CA VAL A 487 -5.55 6.99 -34.41
C VAL A 487 -5.63 5.55 -34.86
N LYS A 488 -4.83 4.69 -34.24
CA LYS A 488 -4.71 3.26 -34.52
C LYS A 488 -5.20 2.42 -33.34
N ALA A 489 -5.68 1.20 -33.63
CA ALA A 489 -5.97 0.22 -32.59
C ALA A 489 -4.66 -0.17 -31.86
N PRO A 490 -4.59 -0.07 -30.52
CA PRO A 490 -3.37 -0.36 -29.76
C PRO A 490 -3.12 -1.88 -29.61
N ALA A 491 -4.17 -2.68 -29.69
CA ALA A 491 -4.20 -4.13 -29.80
C ALA A 491 -5.37 -4.53 -30.72
N ALA A 492 -5.50 -5.81 -31.07
CA ALA A 492 -6.70 -6.29 -31.75
C ALA A 492 -7.95 -6.14 -30.85
N GLY A 493 -9.16 -6.19 -31.41
CA GLY A 493 -10.38 -6.12 -30.61
C GLY A 493 -11.66 -5.90 -31.42
N VAL A 494 -12.78 -5.69 -30.73
CA VAL A 494 -14.09 -5.42 -31.33
C VAL A 494 -14.55 -4.00 -30.98
N VAL A 495 -15.08 -3.26 -31.95
CA VAL A 495 -15.67 -1.94 -31.71
C VAL A 495 -17.00 -2.10 -30.97
N VAL A 496 -17.04 -1.75 -29.69
CA VAL A 496 -18.26 -1.83 -28.85
C VAL A 496 -18.99 -0.50 -28.72
N LEU A 497 -18.34 0.63 -29.03
CA LEU A 497 -18.99 1.95 -29.10
C LEU A 497 -18.26 2.87 -30.09
N ALA A 498 -19.03 3.58 -30.91
CA ALA A 498 -18.59 4.69 -31.76
C ALA A 498 -19.71 5.75 -31.77
N GLU A 499 -19.61 6.77 -30.92
CA GLU A 499 -20.70 7.72 -30.67
C GLU A 499 -20.20 9.16 -30.70
N SER A 500 -20.90 10.02 -31.43
CA SER A 500 -20.63 11.46 -31.51
C SER A 500 -21.28 12.23 -30.35
N ASP A 501 -20.75 13.42 -30.09
CA ASP A 501 -21.32 14.41 -29.14
C ASP A 501 -21.57 13.88 -27.72
N VAL A 502 -20.74 12.92 -27.27
CA VAL A 502 -20.79 12.39 -25.91
C VAL A 502 -20.38 13.50 -24.93
N PRO A 503 -21.17 13.80 -23.89
CA PRO A 503 -20.86 14.87 -22.93
C PRO A 503 -19.45 14.76 -22.36
N LEU A 504 -18.70 15.86 -22.42
CA LEU A 504 -17.26 15.99 -22.14
C LEU A 504 -16.35 15.22 -23.11
N SER A 505 -16.63 13.96 -23.42
CA SER A 505 -15.77 13.10 -24.25
C SER A 505 -15.73 13.47 -25.75
N GLY A 506 -16.71 14.23 -26.24
CA GLY A 506 -16.83 14.53 -27.67
C GLY A 506 -17.17 13.29 -28.47
N ASN A 507 -16.50 13.10 -29.61
CA ASN A 507 -16.57 11.84 -30.35
C ASN A 507 -15.77 10.76 -29.60
N LEU A 508 -16.47 9.73 -29.13
CA LEU A 508 -15.93 8.64 -28.32
C LEU A 508 -15.94 7.32 -29.12
N LEU A 509 -14.79 6.64 -29.14
CA LEU A 509 -14.66 5.26 -29.62
C LEU A 509 -14.25 4.37 -28.45
N ILE A 510 -14.79 3.15 -28.35
CA ILE A 510 -14.37 2.12 -27.40
C ILE A 510 -14.13 0.80 -28.13
N LEU A 511 -12.98 0.17 -27.89
CA LEU A 511 -12.70 -1.20 -28.29
C LEU A 511 -12.75 -2.12 -27.07
N ASP A 512 -13.31 -3.31 -27.25
CA ASP A 512 -13.19 -4.44 -26.33
C ASP A 512 -12.03 -5.35 -26.78
N HIS A 513 -11.10 -5.59 -25.86
CA HIS A 513 -9.94 -6.47 -26.04
C HIS A 513 -10.18 -7.86 -25.41
N GLY A 514 -11.38 -8.10 -24.87
CA GLY A 514 -11.76 -9.31 -24.17
C GLY A 514 -11.50 -9.24 -22.66
N HIS A 515 -12.16 -10.13 -21.93
CA HIS A 515 -11.97 -10.34 -20.48
C HIS A 515 -12.19 -9.07 -19.61
N GLY A 516 -13.06 -8.18 -20.08
CA GLY A 516 -13.37 -6.89 -19.44
C GLY A 516 -12.38 -5.78 -19.76
N LEU A 517 -11.33 -6.03 -20.54
CA LEU A 517 -10.34 -5.02 -20.90
C LEU A 517 -10.81 -4.20 -22.10
N THR A 518 -10.91 -2.88 -21.91
CA THR A 518 -11.36 -1.95 -22.94
C THR A 518 -10.41 -0.76 -23.09
N SER A 519 -10.19 -0.33 -24.33
CA SER A 519 -9.57 0.96 -24.63
C SER A 519 -10.63 1.98 -25.02
N SER A 520 -10.43 3.25 -24.66
CA SER A 520 -11.33 4.35 -25.01
C SER A 520 -10.54 5.50 -25.62
N PHE A 521 -11.05 6.08 -26.70
CA PHE A 521 -10.42 7.16 -27.47
C PHE A 521 -11.39 8.34 -27.55
N LEU A 522 -11.01 9.46 -26.96
CA LEU A 522 -11.86 10.64 -26.77
C LEU A 522 -11.42 11.80 -27.68
N HIS A 523 -12.25 12.85 -27.72
CA HIS A 523 -11.99 14.11 -28.43
C HIS A 523 -11.79 13.98 -29.96
N LEU A 524 -12.17 12.83 -30.54
CA LEU A 524 -11.90 12.46 -31.93
C LEU A 524 -12.54 13.43 -32.93
N GLN A 525 -12.02 13.47 -34.15
CA GLN A 525 -12.61 14.19 -35.28
C GLN A 525 -13.58 13.31 -36.06
N LYS A 526 -13.17 12.08 -36.42
CA LYS A 526 -13.94 11.18 -37.29
C LYS A 526 -13.59 9.72 -37.05
N PHE A 527 -14.60 8.86 -36.98
CA PHE A 527 -14.45 7.40 -36.96
C PHE A 527 -14.09 6.84 -38.34
N LYS A 528 -13.35 5.74 -38.38
CA LYS A 528 -13.00 4.95 -39.58
C LYS A 528 -13.56 3.52 -39.54
N VAL A 529 -14.24 3.18 -38.46
CA VAL A 529 -14.85 1.88 -38.16
C VAL A 529 -16.24 2.12 -37.56
N LYS A 530 -17.07 1.07 -37.51
CA LYS A 530 -18.44 1.06 -36.94
C LYS A 530 -18.52 0.01 -35.82
N VAL A 531 -19.55 0.12 -34.97
CA VAL A 531 -19.82 -0.89 -33.93
C VAL A 531 -20.00 -2.27 -34.55
N GLY A 532 -19.36 -3.28 -33.96
CA GLY A 532 -19.32 -4.66 -34.45
C GLY A 532 -18.15 -4.97 -35.39
N ASP A 533 -17.37 -3.98 -35.85
CA ASP A 533 -16.14 -4.27 -36.60
C ASP A 533 -15.09 -4.93 -35.68
N VAL A 534 -14.49 -6.02 -36.15
CA VAL A 534 -13.25 -6.56 -35.59
C VAL A 534 -12.08 -5.78 -36.20
N VAL A 535 -11.10 -5.39 -35.38
CA VAL A 535 -9.93 -4.61 -35.80
C VAL A 535 -8.62 -5.28 -35.39
N GLU A 536 -7.59 -5.11 -36.23
CA GLU A 536 -6.24 -5.61 -35.98
C GLU A 536 -5.34 -4.56 -35.32
N GLN A 537 -4.32 -4.99 -34.56
CA GLN A 537 -3.35 -4.09 -33.96
C GLN A 537 -2.68 -3.21 -35.03
N GLY A 538 -2.74 -1.88 -34.86
CA GLY A 538 -2.16 -0.91 -35.78
C GLY A 538 -3.07 -0.49 -36.96
N GLN A 539 -4.26 -1.07 -37.12
CA GLN A 539 -5.30 -0.62 -38.05
C GLN A 539 -5.76 0.80 -37.69
N VAL A 540 -6.04 1.65 -38.68
CA VAL A 540 -6.51 3.03 -38.45
C VAL A 540 -8.02 3.02 -38.13
N ILE A 541 -8.38 3.41 -36.92
CA ILE A 541 -9.75 3.35 -36.38
C ILE A 541 -10.44 4.73 -36.29
N ALA A 542 -9.67 5.81 -36.18
CA ALA A 542 -10.20 7.17 -36.12
C ALA A 542 -9.17 8.24 -36.55
N THR A 543 -9.57 9.51 -36.53
CA THR A 543 -8.66 10.65 -36.58
C THR A 543 -8.78 11.53 -35.33
N ILE A 544 -7.66 12.09 -34.89
CA ILE A 544 -7.53 13.03 -33.76
C ILE A 544 -8.34 14.30 -34.05
N GLY A 545 -8.97 14.84 -33.02
CA GLY A 545 -9.82 16.04 -33.12
C GLY A 545 -9.59 17.03 -32.00
N ASN A 546 -10.65 17.77 -31.69
CA ASN A 546 -10.73 18.71 -30.58
C ASN A 546 -12.20 18.83 -30.13
N THR A 547 -12.92 17.70 -30.06
CA THR A 547 -14.37 17.67 -29.77
C THR A 547 -14.66 17.47 -28.28
N GLY A 548 -15.84 17.87 -27.80
CA GLY A 548 -16.18 17.80 -26.38
C GLY A 548 -15.43 18.86 -25.54
N ARG A 549 -15.08 18.52 -24.30
CA ARG A 549 -14.32 19.41 -23.40
C ARG A 549 -12.83 19.19 -23.62
N SER A 550 -12.25 19.97 -24.53
CA SER A 550 -10.83 19.94 -24.90
C SER A 550 -10.27 21.34 -25.05
N THR A 551 -9.07 21.59 -24.52
CA THR A 551 -8.37 22.89 -24.58
C THR A 551 -7.53 23.06 -25.84
N GLY A 552 -7.22 21.96 -26.53
CA GLY A 552 -6.48 21.98 -27.80
C GLY A 552 -6.34 20.57 -28.39
N PRO A 553 -5.93 20.42 -29.67
CA PRO A 553 -5.93 19.14 -30.36
C PRO A 553 -5.05 18.06 -29.70
N HIS A 554 -5.70 17.00 -29.22
CA HIS A 554 -5.06 15.84 -28.61
C HIS A 554 -5.92 14.57 -28.75
N LEU A 555 -5.31 13.42 -28.47
CA LEU A 555 -6.01 12.17 -28.20
C LEU A 555 -5.91 11.86 -26.70
N ASP A 556 -7.03 11.90 -25.99
CA ASP A 556 -7.16 11.26 -24.67
C ASP A 556 -7.42 9.76 -24.91
N TRP A 557 -6.45 8.95 -24.49
CA TRP A 557 -6.51 7.49 -24.54
C TRP A 557 -6.61 6.91 -23.13
N ARG A 558 -7.60 6.05 -22.88
CA ARG A 558 -7.86 5.44 -21.56
C ARG A 558 -7.92 3.93 -21.65
N MET A 559 -7.47 3.24 -20.60
CA MET A 559 -7.57 1.79 -20.44
C MET A 559 -8.42 1.45 -19.20
N ASN A 560 -9.16 0.35 -19.29
CA ASN A 560 -10.11 -0.07 -18.27
C ASN A 560 -10.22 -1.59 -18.21
N LEU A 561 -9.98 -2.20 -17.04
CA LEU A 561 -10.36 -3.58 -16.73
C LEU A 561 -11.66 -3.53 -15.93
N PHE A 562 -12.79 -3.78 -16.58
CA PHE A 562 -14.14 -3.52 -16.06
C PHE A 562 -14.28 -2.06 -15.54
N ASP A 563 -14.50 -1.89 -14.23
CA ASP A 563 -14.57 -0.60 -13.54
C ASP A 563 -13.20 -0.04 -13.13
N THR A 564 -12.18 -0.90 -13.02
CA THR A 564 -10.81 -0.52 -12.66
C THR A 564 -10.18 0.30 -13.78
N ARG A 565 -9.55 1.42 -13.42
CA ARG A 565 -8.83 2.32 -14.32
C ARG A 565 -7.38 1.91 -14.37
N ILE A 566 -6.82 1.85 -15.58
CA ILE A 566 -5.47 1.37 -15.86
C ILE A 566 -4.73 2.51 -16.57
N ASP A 567 -3.47 2.73 -16.19
CA ASP A 567 -2.54 3.64 -16.86
C ASP A 567 -2.12 3.02 -18.20
N PRO A 568 -2.54 3.59 -19.34
CA PRO A 568 -2.22 3.04 -20.66
C PRO A 568 -0.72 2.97 -20.95
N GLN A 569 0.08 3.80 -20.27
CA GLN A 569 1.52 3.90 -20.47
C GLN A 569 2.27 2.67 -19.93
N THR A 570 1.69 1.97 -18.94
CA THR A 570 2.28 0.74 -18.36
C THR A 570 2.19 -0.47 -19.32
N LEU A 571 1.38 -0.36 -20.38
CA LEU A 571 1.08 -1.45 -21.32
C LEU A 571 1.90 -1.40 -22.62
N VAL A 572 2.60 -0.28 -22.85
CA VAL A 572 3.26 0.02 -24.13
C VAL A 572 4.76 0.18 -23.93
N PRO A 573 5.58 -0.12 -24.96
CA PRO A 573 7.01 0.17 -24.90
C PRO A 573 7.30 1.65 -24.62
N PRO A 574 8.47 1.97 -24.05
CA PRO A 574 8.96 3.34 -23.93
C PRO A 574 8.78 4.09 -25.24
N LYS A 575 8.32 5.35 -25.12
CA LYS A 575 7.97 6.15 -26.29
C LYS A 575 9.23 6.43 -27.14
N PRO A 576 9.22 6.07 -28.44
CA PRO A 576 10.33 6.35 -29.35
C PRO A 576 10.36 7.81 -29.84
#